data_AF-A0AB73G1P7-F1
#
_entry.id   AF-A0AB73G1P7-F1
#
_cell.length_a   1.000
_cell.length_b   1.000
_cell.length_c   1.000
_cell.angle_alpha   90.00
_cell.angle_beta   90.00
_cell.angle_gamma   90.00
#
_symmetry.space_group_name_H-M   'P 1'
#
loop_
_entity.id
_entity.type
_entity.pdbx_description
1 polymer ?
#
loop_
_entity_poly.entity_id
_entity_poly.type
_entity_poly.pdbx_seq_one_letter_code
_entity_poly.pdbx_strand_id
1 'polypeptide(L)'
;MTPLEIWIECRRSGIALTVDGDRFTWRGPKDAADRLLPAMRANRIALRECARELNGLPLEDGPFLPWGPYMTPELVAQWQRELHDAVTELARLERWPDRDYEHVVLCIERQPLSTLRPDLTHFTERLAAARASIKTEKKNEQH
;
A
#
# COMPACT_ATOMS: atom_id res chain seq x y z
N MET A 1 -8.75 29.42 0.23
CA MET A 1 -8.91 27.96 0.23
C MET A 1 -10.28 27.63 0.77
N THR A 2 -11.01 26.75 0.10
CA THR A 2 -12.27 26.19 0.57
C THR A 2 -12.01 25.22 1.74
N PRO A 3 -13.03 24.90 2.57
CA PRO A 3 -12.89 23.91 3.65
C PRO A 3 -12.36 22.55 3.15
N LEU A 4 -12.81 22.10 1.98
CA LEU A 4 -12.34 20.87 1.35
C LEU A 4 -10.86 20.96 0.95
N GLU A 5 -10.43 22.06 0.34
CA GLU A 5 -9.01 22.27 -0.01
C GLU A 5 -8.11 22.28 1.23
N ILE A 6 -8.56 22.90 2.33
CA ILE A 6 -7.83 22.90 3.60
C ILE A 6 -7.75 21.48 4.16
N TRP A 7 -8.85 20.72 4.12
CA TRP A 7 -8.88 19.33 4.57
C TRP A 7 -7.91 18.44 3.76
N ILE A 8 -7.88 18.58 2.43
CA ILE A 8 -6.97 17.87 1.55
C ILE A 8 -5.51 18.25 1.85
N GLU A 9 -5.20 19.55 2.00
CA GLU A 9 -3.84 20.02 2.22
C GLU A 9 -3.29 19.63 3.60
N CYS A 10 -4.15 19.62 4.63
CA CYS A 10 -3.83 19.05 5.93
C CYS A 10 -3.38 17.59 5.78
N ARG A 11 -4.16 16.77 5.07
CA ARG A 11 -3.86 15.35 4.84
C ARG A 11 -2.55 15.15 4.07
N ARG A 12 -2.34 15.88 2.97
CA ARG A 12 -1.09 15.86 2.18
C ARG A 12 0.14 16.23 2.99
N SER A 13 -0.05 17.07 4.02
CA SER A 13 1.01 17.50 4.92
C SER A 13 1.15 16.62 6.17
N GLY A 14 0.49 15.45 6.21
CA GLY A 14 0.54 14.51 7.33
C GLY A 14 -0.26 14.93 8.56
N ILE A 15 -1.21 15.86 8.41
CA ILE A 15 -2.10 16.31 9.48
C ILE A 15 -3.44 15.57 9.37
N ALA A 16 -3.71 14.73 10.37
CA ALA A 16 -5.00 14.11 10.57
C ALA A 16 -5.92 15.03 11.37
N LEU A 17 -7.12 15.29 10.86
CA LEU A 17 -8.17 16.03 11.54
C LEU A 17 -9.14 15.03 12.17
N THR A 18 -9.49 15.21 13.43
CA THR A 18 -10.41 14.33 14.17
C THR A 18 -11.59 15.15 14.67
N VAL A 19 -12.80 14.65 14.39
CA VAL A 19 -14.06 15.21 14.90
C VAL A 19 -14.67 14.19 15.86
N ASP A 20 -14.83 14.60 17.12
CA ASP A 20 -15.49 13.81 18.17
C ASP A 20 -16.63 14.65 18.75
N GLY A 21 -17.85 14.43 18.24
CA GLY A 21 -19.00 15.29 18.51
C GLY A 21 -18.71 16.75 18.16
N ASP A 22 -18.69 17.62 19.18
CA ASP A 22 -18.36 19.04 19.02
C ASP A 22 -16.86 19.35 19.06
N ARG A 23 -16.04 18.39 19.47
CA ARG A 23 -14.59 18.56 19.61
C ARG A 23 -13.91 18.37 18.26
N PHE A 24 -13.12 19.37 17.86
CA PHE A 24 -12.29 19.34 16.65
C PHE A 24 -10.81 19.40 17.03
N THR A 25 -10.09 18.30 16.81
CA THR A 25 -8.66 18.17 17.12
C THR A 25 -7.87 17.79 15.88
N TRP A 26 -6.55 17.88 15.97
CA TRP A 26 -5.66 17.46 14.89
C TRP A 26 -4.39 16.82 15.45
N ARG A 27 -3.75 15.98 14.65
CA ARG A 27 -2.46 15.34 14.93
C ARG A 27 -1.61 15.38 13.67
N GLY A 28 -0.34 15.75 13.78
CA GLY A 28 0.58 15.75 12.65
C GLY A 28 1.87 16.52 12.94
N PRO A 29 2.77 16.64 11.94
CA PRO A 29 3.99 17.40 12.03
C PRO A 29 3.72 18.87 12.39
N LYS A 30 4.49 19.42 13.34
CA LYS A 30 4.27 20.77 13.88
C LYS A 30 4.53 21.86 12.84
N ASP A 31 5.57 21.68 12.03
CA ASP A 31 5.95 22.54 10.91
C ASP A 31 4.86 22.61 9.82
N ALA A 32 4.21 21.49 9.53
CA ALA A 32 3.04 21.45 8.66
C ALA A 32 1.85 22.18 9.30
N ALA A 33 1.58 21.91 10.58
CA ALA A 33 0.48 22.53 11.30
C ALA A 33 0.61 24.04 11.40
N ASP A 34 1.80 24.57 11.69
CA ASP A 34 2.04 26.01 11.82
C ASP A 34 1.74 26.76 10.51
N ARG A 35 1.99 26.14 9.34
CA ARG A 35 1.65 26.71 8.02
C ARG A 35 0.14 26.74 7.76
N LEU A 36 -0.58 25.72 8.18
CA LEU A 36 -2.00 25.53 7.87
C LEU A 36 -2.95 26.07 8.96
N LEU A 37 -2.44 26.28 10.18
CA LEU A 37 -3.20 26.76 11.32
C LEU A 37 -4.00 28.05 11.05
N PRO A 38 -3.46 29.07 10.36
CA PRO A 38 -4.20 30.29 10.06
C PRO A 38 -5.44 30.00 9.20
N ALA A 39 -5.30 29.17 8.17
CA ALA A 39 -6.39 28.78 7.28
C ALA A 39 -7.43 27.90 8.00
N MET A 40 -6.98 26.96 8.84
CA MET A 40 -7.84 26.11 9.67
C MET A 40 -8.66 26.94 10.66
N ARG A 41 -8.04 27.94 11.31
CA ARG A 41 -8.72 28.84 12.25
C ARG A 41 -9.75 29.72 11.57
N ALA A 42 -9.40 30.30 10.42
CA ALA A 42 -10.32 31.13 9.63
C ALA A 42 -11.56 30.36 9.16
N ASN A 43 -11.44 29.05 8.93
CA ASN A 43 -12.52 28.19 8.43
C ASN A 43 -13.03 27.18 9.46
N ARG A 44 -12.79 27.40 10.77
CA ARG A 44 -12.95 26.35 11.80
C ARG A 44 -14.29 25.61 11.78
N ILE A 45 -15.40 26.34 11.64
CA ILE A 45 -16.75 25.76 11.65
C ILE A 45 -16.97 24.94 10.37
N ALA A 46 -16.78 25.56 9.20
CA ALA A 46 -16.98 24.90 7.92
C ALA A 46 -16.01 23.72 7.69
N LEU A 47 -14.78 23.82 8.20
CA LEU A 47 -13.79 22.75 8.18
C LEU A 47 -14.18 21.60 9.11
N ARG A 48 -14.76 21.88 10.28
CA ARG A 48 -15.28 20.84 11.18
C ARG A 48 -16.44 20.09 10.53
N GLU A 49 -17.38 20.79 9.91
CA GLU A 49 -18.50 20.18 9.19
C GLU A 49 -18.00 19.33 8.02
N CYS A 50 -17.08 19.88 7.21
CA CYS A 50 -16.43 19.15 6.12
C CYS A 50 -15.68 17.92 6.64
N ALA A 51 -14.88 18.05 7.69
CA ALA A 51 -14.15 16.93 8.30
C ALA A 51 -15.10 15.88 8.88
N ARG A 52 -16.29 16.26 9.36
CA ARG A 52 -17.34 15.35 9.87
C ARG A 52 -18.00 14.57 8.73
N GLU A 53 -18.34 15.24 7.63
CA GLU A 53 -18.92 14.59 6.44
C GLU A 53 -17.94 13.63 5.77
N LEU A 54 -16.65 13.98 5.79
CA LEU A 54 -15.57 13.16 5.27
C LEU A 54 -15.06 12.13 6.29
N ASN A 55 -15.52 12.19 7.55
CA ASN A 55 -15.09 11.27 8.60
C ASN A 55 -15.58 9.85 8.29
N GLY A 56 -14.67 8.88 8.28
CA GLY A 56 -15.00 7.51 7.89
C GLY A 56 -15.13 7.29 6.39
N LEU A 57 -14.99 8.34 5.56
CA LEU A 57 -14.71 8.11 4.15
C LEU A 57 -13.29 7.54 4.03
N PRO A 58 -13.12 6.48 3.23
CA PRO A 58 -11.87 5.76 3.01
C PRO A 58 -11.04 6.55 1.98
N LEU A 59 -10.75 7.80 2.33
CA LEU A 59 -9.89 8.72 1.60
C LEU A 59 -8.46 8.68 2.17
N GLU A 60 -8.11 7.61 2.89
CA GLU A 60 -6.71 7.34 3.22
C GLU A 60 -6.00 6.69 2.05
N ASP A 61 -4.69 6.95 1.94
CA ASP A 61 -3.83 6.94 0.74
C ASP A 61 -3.82 5.68 -0.14
N GLY A 62 -4.64 4.68 0.14
CA GLY A 62 -4.87 3.49 -0.69
C GLY A 62 -6.26 3.46 -1.37
N PRO A 63 -6.45 2.60 -2.39
CA PRO A 63 -7.74 2.42 -3.02
C PRO A 63 -8.78 1.88 -2.03
N PHE A 64 -9.97 2.47 -2.07
CA PHE A 64 -11.09 2.03 -1.25
C PHE A 64 -11.61 0.66 -1.69
N LEU A 65 -11.55 -0.31 -0.78
CA LEU A 65 -12.12 -1.64 -0.95
C LEU A 65 -13.19 -1.88 0.14
N PRO A 66 -14.49 -1.59 -0.10
CA PRO A 66 -15.54 -1.66 0.93
C PRO A 66 -15.74 -3.05 1.55
N TRP A 67 -15.19 -4.09 0.93
CA TRP A 67 -15.28 -5.48 1.33
C TRP A 67 -13.95 -6.06 1.85
N GLY A 68 -12.91 -5.22 2.02
CA GLY A 68 -11.56 -5.67 2.36
C GLY A 68 -10.91 -4.90 3.51
N PRO A 69 -9.87 -5.47 4.14
CA PRO A 69 -9.03 -4.75 5.07
C PRO A 69 -8.34 -3.58 4.36
N TYR A 70 -8.12 -2.49 5.09
CA TYR A 70 -7.40 -1.33 4.60
C TYR A 70 -5.98 -1.71 4.15
N MET A 71 -5.62 -1.33 2.93
CA MET A 71 -4.29 -1.55 2.37
C MET A 71 -3.59 -0.21 2.17
N THR A 72 -2.52 0.02 2.91
CA THR A 72 -1.68 1.21 2.70
C THR A 72 -0.85 1.07 1.43
N PRO A 73 -0.45 2.18 0.78
CA PRO A 73 0.49 2.15 -0.34
C PRO A 73 1.80 1.43 -0.02
N GLU A 74 2.30 1.57 1.20
CA GLU A 74 3.55 0.94 1.64
C GLU A 74 3.41 -0.58 1.68
N LEU A 75 2.27 -1.09 2.15
CA LEU A 75 1.98 -2.52 2.19
C LEU A 75 1.84 -3.09 0.78
N VAL A 76 1.13 -2.39 -0.11
CA VAL A 76 1.01 -2.78 -1.52
C VAL A 76 2.39 -2.83 -2.18
N ALA A 77 3.20 -1.78 -2.02
CA ALA A 77 4.54 -1.72 -2.58
C ALA A 77 5.46 -2.81 -2.00
N GLN A 78 5.29 -3.15 -0.72
CA GLN A 78 5.99 -4.27 -0.10
C GLN A 78 5.63 -5.60 -0.77
N TRP A 79 4.35 -5.92 -0.90
CA TRP A 79 3.91 -7.16 -1.53
C TRP A 79 4.33 -7.26 -3.00
N GLN A 80 4.31 -6.16 -3.75
CA GLN A 80 4.81 -6.13 -5.13
C GLN A 80 6.30 -6.47 -5.21
N ARG A 81 7.12 -5.92 -4.30
CA ARG A 81 8.55 -6.26 -4.22
C ARG A 81 8.77 -7.72 -3.85
N GLU A 82 8.08 -8.22 -2.82
CA GLU A 82 8.19 -9.63 -2.39
C GLU A 82 7.82 -10.59 -3.53
N LEU A 83 6.75 -10.29 -4.27
CA LEU A 83 6.33 -11.08 -5.42
C LEU A 83 7.35 -11.03 -6.57
N HIS A 84 7.87 -9.85 -6.89
CA HIS A 84 8.92 -9.69 -7.90
C HIS A 84 10.17 -10.51 -7.55
N ASP A 85 10.62 -10.44 -6.29
CA ASP A 85 11.79 -11.19 -5.80
C ASP A 85 11.57 -12.70 -5.86
N ALA A 86 10.39 -13.17 -5.43
CA ALA A 86 10.03 -14.59 -5.50
C ALA A 86 10.03 -15.12 -6.94
N VAL A 87 9.46 -14.37 -7.89
CA VAL A 87 9.45 -14.72 -9.31
C VAL A 87 10.85 -14.69 -9.90
N THR A 88 11.66 -13.68 -9.57
CA THR A 88 13.04 -13.56 -10.06
C THR A 88 13.87 -14.77 -9.65
N GLU A 89 13.76 -15.20 -8.39
CA GLU A 89 14.47 -16.39 -7.94
C GLU A 89 13.92 -17.65 -8.60
N LEU A 90 12.60 -17.82 -8.66
CA LEU A 90 11.98 -18.98 -9.28
C LEU A 90 12.39 -19.13 -10.75
N ALA A 91 12.38 -18.04 -11.52
CA ALA A 91 12.79 -18.02 -12.92
C ALA A 91 14.25 -18.46 -13.09
N ARG A 92 15.14 -18.08 -12.17
CA ARG A 92 16.54 -18.55 -12.17
C ARG A 92 16.64 -20.04 -11.86
N LEU A 93 15.89 -20.53 -10.86
CA LEU A 93 15.91 -21.94 -10.47
C LEU A 93 15.34 -22.85 -11.56
N GLU A 94 14.23 -22.45 -12.18
CA GLU A 94 13.54 -23.19 -13.24
C GLU A 94 14.10 -22.89 -14.65
N ARG A 95 15.09 -21.98 -14.76
CA ARG A 95 15.73 -21.56 -16.02
C ARG A 95 14.72 -21.10 -17.08
N TRP A 96 13.83 -20.18 -16.69
CA TRP A 96 12.84 -19.64 -17.61
C TRP A 96 13.50 -18.91 -18.78
N PRO A 97 12.90 -18.96 -19.98
CA PRO A 97 13.27 -18.07 -21.07
C PRO A 97 13.06 -16.60 -20.67
N ASP A 98 13.97 -15.72 -21.09
CA ASP A 98 13.91 -14.28 -20.77
C ASP A 98 12.56 -13.66 -21.14
N ARG A 99 11.99 -14.05 -22.29
CA ARG A 99 10.66 -13.60 -22.74
C ARG A 99 9.55 -13.90 -21.73
N ASP A 100 9.59 -15.07 -21.10
CA ASP A 100 8.55 -15.49 -20.17
C ASP A 100 8.71 -14.76 -18.82
N TYR A 101 9.96 -14.59 -18.38
CA TYR A 101 10.27 -13.77 -17.21
C TYR A 101 9.83 -12.31 -17.39
N GLU A 102 10.20 -11.68 -18.50
CA GLU A 102 9.83 -10.29 -18.82
C GLU A 102 8.30 -10.12 -18.86
N HIS A 103 7.58 -11.09 -19.43
CA HIS A 103 6.13 -11.06 -19.48
C HIS A 103 5.51 -11.09 -18.07
N VAL A 104 6.02 -11.96 -17.18
CA VAL A 104 5.51 -12.06 -15.81
C VAL A 104 5.84 -10.80 -15.00
N VAL A 105 7.04 -10.23 -15.15
CA VAL A 105 7.43 -8.97 -14.48
C VAL A 105 6.51 -7.82 -14.91
N LEU A 106 6.25 -7.68 -16.21
CA LEU A 106 5.32 -6.68 -16.73
C LEU A 106 3.91 -6.84 -16.12
N CYS A 107 3.45 -8.09 -15.94
CA CYS A 107 2.17 -8.38 -15.32
C CYS A 107 2.16 -7.96 -13.84
N ILE A 108 3.22 -8.23 -13.08
CA ILE A 108 3.34 -7.85 -11.66
C ILE A 108 3.23 -6.33 -11.46
N GLU A 109 3.90 -5.55 -12.31
CA GLU A 109 3.89 -4.08 -12.24
C GLU A 109 2.51 -3.48 -12.49
N ARG A 110 1.68 -4.16 -13.29
CA ARG A 110 0.38 -3.65 -13.76
C ARG A 110 -0.81 -4.38 -13.13
N GLN A 111 -0.55 -5.28 -12.17
CA GLN A 111 -1.58 -6.16 -11.66
C GLN A 111 -2.64 -5.42 -10.81
N PRO A 112 -3.90 -5.86 -10.84
CA PRO A 112 -4.90 -5.44 -9.87
C PRO A 112 -4.53 -5.86 -8.45
N LEU A 113 -4.87 -5.04 -7.45
CA LEU A 113 -4.64 -5.38 -6.04
C LEU A 113 -5.31 -6.68 -5.57
N SER A 114 -6.40 -7.07 -6.23
CA SER A 114 -7.13 -8.30 -5.91
C SER A 114 -6.32 -9.56 -6.20
N THR A 115 -5.34 -9.52 -7.11
CA THR A 115 -4.52 -10.68 -7.47
C THR A 115 -3.17 -10.71 -6.75
N LEU A 116 -2.71 -9.57 -6.24
CA LEU A 116 -1.40 -9.41 -5.61
C LEU A 116 -1.14 -10.43 -4.49
N ARG A 117 -2.09 -10.60 -3.56
CA ARG A 117 -1.94 -11.55 -2.44
C ARG A 117 -2.04 -13.01 -2.89
N PRO A 118 -3.05 -13.43 -3.69
CA PRO A 118 -3.08 -14.78 -4.27
C PRO A 118 -1.79 -15.14 -5.03
N ASP A 119 -1.29 -14.23 -5.86
CA ASP A 119 -0.10 -14.47 -6.67
C ASP A 119 1.15 -14.58 -5.78
N LEU A 120 1.29 -13.72 -4.77
CA LEU A 120 2.37 -13.82 -3.79
C LEU A 120 2.37 -15.18 -3.07
N THR A 121 1.21 -15.68 -2.65
CA THR A 121 1.10 -17.01 -2.05
C THR A 121 1.52 -18.10 -3.04
N HIS A 122 0.98 -18.10 -4.25
CA HIS A 122 1.28 -19.09 -5.28
C HIS A 122 2.78 -19.16 -5.62
N PHE A 123 3.41 -18.01 -5.87
CA PHE A 123 4.83 -17.97 -6.23
C PHE A 123 5.75 -18.31 -5.06
N THR A 124 5.38 -17.93 -3.83
CA THR A 124 6.17 -18.30 -2.64
C THR A 124 6.11 -19.81 -2.39
N GLU A 125 4.95 -20.44 -2.55
CA GLU A 125 4.80 -21.89 -2.42
C GLU A 125 5.59 -22.64 -3.51
N ARG A 126 5.52 -22.19 -4.77
CA ARG A 126 6.33 -22.75 -5.86
C ARG A 126 7.83 -22.59 -5.61
N LEU A 127 8.27 -21.44 -5.11
CA LEU A 127 9.68 -21.20 -4.78
C LEU A 127 10.16 -22.12 -3.65
N ALA A 128 9.35 -22.31 -2.61
CA ALA A 128 9.66 -23.24 -1.53
C ALA A 128 9.84 -24.68 -2.06
N ALA A 129 8.94 -25.13 -2.94
CA ALA A 129 9.03 -26.43 -3.60
C ALA A 129 10.30 -26.55 -4.46
N ALA A 130 10.60 -25.56 -5.31
CA ALA A 130 11.79 -25.58 -6.16
C ALA A 130 13.10 -25.67 -5.36
N ARG A 131 13.20 -24.90 -4.26
CA ARG A 131 14.34 -24.94 -3.33
C ARG A 131 14.50 -26.31 -2.68
N ALA A 132 13.40 -26.96 -2.29
CA ALA A 132 13.42 -28.29 -1.69
C ALA A 132 13.91 -29.36 -2.68
N SER A 133 13.50 -29.30 -3.94
CA SER A 133 13.94 -30.22 -4.99
C SER A 133 15.45 -30.14 -5.22
N ILE A 134 15.99 -28.93 -5.39
CA ILE A 134 17.42 -28.70 -5.60
C ILE A 134 18.25 -29.16 -4.39
N LYS A 135 17.75 -28.95 -3.17
CA LYS A 135 18.41 -29.45 -1.96
C LYS A 135 18.47 -30.98 -1.92
N THR A 136 17.43 -31.65 -2.43
CA THR A 136 17.36 -33.12 -2.48
C THR A 136 18.32 -33.68 -3.52
N GLU A 137 18.38 -33.07 -4.72
CA GLU A 137 19.32 -33.44 -5.78
C GLU A 137 20.78 -33.36 -5.30
N LYS A 138 21.17 -32.24 -4.69
CA LYS A 138 22.52 -32.05 -4.14
C LYS A 138 22.89 -33.06 -3.04
N LYS A 139 21.91 -33.55 -2.27
CA LYS A 139 22.16 -34.56 -1.23
C LYS A 139 22.39 -35.95 -1.84
N ASN A 140 21.70 -36.26 -2.94
CA ASN A 140 21.83 -37.53 -3.64
C ASN A 140 23.13 -37.63 -4.46
N GLU A 141 23.67 -36.51 -4.96
CA GLU A 141 24.96 -36.47 -5.66
C GLU A 141 26.19 -36.62 -4.73
N GLN A 142 26.00 -36.57 -3.40
CA GLN A 142 27.06 -36.67 -2.40
C GLN A 142 27.18 -38.07 -1.75
N HIS A 143 26.38 -39.05 -2.19
CA HIS A 143 26.46 -40.47 -1.80
C HIS A 143 26.86 -41.34 -2.99
#